data_AF-A0A5D4U0L7-F1
#
_entry.id   AF-A0A5D4U0L7-F1
#
_cell.length_a   1.000
_cell.length_b   1.000
_cell.length_c   1.000
_cell.angle_alpha   90.00
_cell.angle_beta   90.00
_cell.angle_gamma   90.00
#
_symmetry.space_group_name_H-M   'P 1'
#
loop_
_entity.id
_entity.type
_entity.pdbx_description
1 polymer ?
#
loop_
_entity_poly.entity_id
_entity_poly.type
_entity_poly.pdbx_seq_one_letter_code
_entity_poly.pdbx_strand_id
1 'polypeptide(L)'
;MVEQQSRAGFYAGWSPDYPDPMIFLDMFVTDGAHNQMAYSNKEFDKLIADSKSVLLENLPGRWEALLKAEQILLEDQVISPMFQDGSAYLEKPHVQGILPHNFAAGNSYK
;
A
#
# COMPACT_ATOMS: atom_id res chain seq x y z
N MET A 1 13.82 -2.86 35.29
CA MET A 1 13.35 -4.08 34.60
C MET A 1 12.37 -3.63 33.52
N VAL A 2 12.86 -3.18 32.37
CA VAL A 2 11.99 -2.97 31.20
C VAL A 2 12.10 -4.26 30.41
N GLU A 3 11.04 -5.05 30.50
CA GLU A 3 10.91 -6.31 29.82
C GLU A 3 11.08 -6.06 28.33
N GLN A 4 12.11 -6.71 27.81
CA GLN A 4 12.44 -6.79 26.40
C GLN A 4 11.27 -7.49 25.70
N GLN A 5 10.20 -6.74 25.39
CA GLN A 5 9.18 -7.20 24.47
C GLN A 5 9.93 -7.54 23.19
N SER A 6 9.96 -8.84 22.92
CA SER A 6 10.61 -9.46 21.79
C SER A 6 10.34 -8.63 20.53
N ARG A 7 11.41 -8.17 19.88
CA ARG A 7 11.39 -7.58 18.54
C ARG A 7 10.96 -8.64 17.52
N ALA A 8 9.71 -9.09 17.60
CA ALA A 8 9.09 -9.91 16.59
C ALA A 8 8.69 -8.95 15.47
N GLY A 9 9.43 -8.98 14.36
CA GLY A 9 8.97 -8.34 13.13
C GLY A 9 7.65 -8.98 12.71
N PHE A 10 6.65 -8.16 12.38
CA PHE A 10 5.41 -8.63 11.79
C PHE A 10 5.60 -8.73 10.27
N TYR A 11 5.18 -9.85 9.69
CA TYR A 11 5.18 -10.04 8.24
C TYR A 11 3.76 -9.80 7.71
N ALA A 12 3.65 -8.88 6.76
CA ALA A 12 2.38 -8.46 6.17
C ALA A 12 2.50 -8.32 4.65
N GLY A 13 1.37 -8.41 3.97
CA GLY A 13 1.23 -8.07 2.56
C GLY A 13 -0.05 -7.26 2.34
N TRP A 14 -0.10 -6.53 1.23
CA TRP A 14 -1.26 -5.75 0.83
C TRP A 14 -1.52 -5.91 -0.67
N SER A 15 -2.77 -6.16 -1.03
CA SER A 15 -3.21 -6.19 -2.44
C SER A 15 -4.06 -4.95 -2.70
N PRO A 16 -3.92 -4.29 -3.87
CA PRO A 16 -4.62 -3.04 -4.14
C PRO A 16 -6.12 -3.26 -4.36
N ASP A 17 -6.95 -2.43 -3.74
CA ASP A 17 -8.41 -2.40 -3.99
C ASP A 17 -8.77 -1.65 -5.29
N TYR A 18 -7.93 -0.69 -5.68
CA TYR A 18 -8.07 0.11 -6.90
C TYR A 18 -6.66 0.50 -7.44
N PRO A 19 -6.51 0.78 -8.74
CA PRO A 19 -5.21 0.95 -9.38
C PRO A 19 -4.63 2.37 -9.17
N ASP A 20 -4.33 2.73 -7.92
CA ASP A 20 -3.73 4.02 -7.58
C ASP A 20 -2.79 3.91 -6.37
N PRO A 21 -1.60 4.57 -6.35
CA PRO A 21 -0.64 4.47 -5.24
C PRO A 21 -1.20 4.85 -3.86
N MET A 22 -2.27 5.67 -3.84
CA MET A 22 -2.95 6.07 -2.61
C MET A 22 -3.33 4.87 -1.73
N ILE A 23 -3.69 3.73 -2.32
CA ILE A 23 -4.13 2.55 -1.55
C ILE A 23 -3.03 1.98 -0.64
N PHE A 24 -1.76 2.18 -0.99
CA PHE A 24 -0.63 1.75 -0.17
C PHE A 24 -0.21 2.83 0.83
N LEU A 25 -0.24 4.10 0.44
CA LEU A 25 0.28 5.20 1.26
C LEU A 25 -0.74 5.66 2.34
N ASP A 26 -2.03 5.62 2.04
CA ASP A 26 -3.13 5.93 2.98
C ASP A 26 -2.99 5.18 4.31
N MET A 27 -2.52 3.93 4.25
CA MET A 27 -2.44 3.03 5.40
C MET A 27 -1.65 3.62 6.58
N PHE A 28 -0.75 4.57 6.32
CA PHE A 28 0.18 5.11 7.31
C PHE A 28 -0.19 6.52 7.79
N VAL A 29 -1.32 7.06 7.36
CA VAL A 29 -1.82 8.36 7.86
C VAL A 29 -2.00 8.30 9.39
N THR A 30 -1.62 9.37 10.07
CA THR A 30 -1.79 9.50 11.53
C THR A 30 -3.24 9.22 11.94
N ASP A 31 -3.43 8.38 12.96
CA ASP A 31 -4.75 7.93 13.46
C ASP A 31 -5.65 7.25 12.39
N GLY A 32 -5.08 6.85 11.26
CA GLY A 32 -5.77 6.09 10.21
C GLY A 32 -6.12 4.67 10.66
N ALA A 33 -7.25 4.14 10.18
CA ALA A 33 -7.77 2.83 10.59
C ALA A 33 -6.82 1.65 10.28
N HIS A 34 -5.95 1.80 9.28
CA HIS A 34 -4.97 0.79 8.87
C HIS A 34 -3.55 1.06 9.37
N ASN A 35 -3.35 2.12 10.15
CA ASN A 35 -2.04 2.44 10.72
C ASN A 35 -1.78 1.57 11.95
N GLN A 36 -1.21 0.39 11.69
CA GLN A 36 -0.87 -0.59 12.72
C GLN A 36 0.50 -0.34 13.35
N MET A 37 1.21 0.71 12.94
CA MET A 37 2.59 1.01 13.35
C MET A 37 2.66 2.18 14.33
N ALA A 38 1.52 2.82 14.64
CA ALA A 38 1.44 4.10 15.36
C ALA A 38 2.38 5.17 14.74
N TYR A 39 2.56 5.11 13.42
CA TYR A 39 3.37 6.07 12.68
C TYR A 39 2.65 7.41 12.60
N SER A 40 3.40 8.50 12.64
CA SER A 40 2.86 9.86 12.55
C SER A 40 3.91 10.80 11.99
N ASN A 41 3.63 11.40 10.84
CA ASN A 41 4.48 12.41 10.21
C ASN A 41 3.62 13.49 9.54
N LYS A 42 3.75 14.74 10.01
CA LYS A 42 2.92 15.85 9.55
C LYS A 42 3.10 16.18 8.07
N GLU A 43 4.31 16.01 7.53
CA GLU A 43 4.59 16.27 6.13
C GLU A 43 3.96 15.17 5.26
N PHE A 44 4.12 13.91 5.66
CA PHE A 44 3.46 12.77 5.04
C PHE A 44 1.93 12.97 5.01
N ASP A 45 1.32 13.24 6.17
CA ASP A 45 -0.14 13.44 6.28
C ASP A 45 -0.62 14.56 5.35
N LYS A 46 0.14 15.66 5.25
CA LYS A 46 -0.19 16.78 4.36
C LYS A 46 -0.14 16.35 2.89
N LEU A 47 0.89 15.63 2.47
CA LEU A 47 1.04 15.17 1.09
C LEU A 47 -0.11 14.23 0.70
N ILE A 48 -0.51 13.34 1.60
CA ILE A 48 -1.66 12.44 1.38
C ILE A 48 -2.97 13.23 1.32
N ALA A 49 -3.20 14.17 2.24
CA ALA A 49 -4.40 15.00 2.25
C ALA A 49 -4.53 15.87 0.98
N ASP A 50 -3.44 16.51 0.55
CA ASP A 50 -3.41 17.31 -0.68
C ASP A 50 -3.68 16.44 -1.92
N SER A 51 -3.11 15.24 -1.96
CA SER A 51 -3.30 14.26 -3.03
C SER A 51 -4.72 13.69 -3.12
N LYS A 52 -5.49 13.77 -2.02
CA LYS A 52 -6.92 13.45 -1.95
C LYS A 52 -7.84 14.66 -2.20
N SER A 53 -7.30 15.85 -2.38
CA SER A 53 -8.09 17.09 -2.47
C SER A 53 -7.56 18.04 -3.55
N VAL A 54 -6.74 19.02 -3.19
CA VAL A 54 -6.35 20.14 -4.05
C VAL A 54 -5.50 19.72 -5.26
N LEU A 55 -4.86 18.55 -5.22
CA LEU A 55 -4.04 18.04 -6.32
C LEU A 55 -4.82 17.14 -7.29
N LEU A 56 -6.11 16.87 -7.06
CA LEU A 56 -6.90 16.00 -7.94
C LEU A 56 -6.97 16.52 -9.39
N GLU A 57 -6.94 17.84 -9.58
CA GLU A 57 -6.93 18.48 -10.91
C GLU A 57 -5.52 18.67 -11.49
N ASN A 58 -4.47 18.45 -10.70
CA ASN A 58 -3.07 18.57 -11.11
C ASN A 58 -2.37 17.21 -11.01
N LEU A 59 -2.61 16.34 -12.00
CA LEU A 59 -2.06 14.97 -12.00
C LEU A 59 -0.53 14.91 -11.87
N PRO A 60 0.27 15.74 -12.58
CA PRO A 60 1.72 15.75 -12.36
C PRO A 60 2.10 16.14 -10.92
N GLY A 61 1.46 17.18 -10.36
CA GLY A 61 1.71 17.59 -8.98
C GLY A 61 1.31 16.52 -7.96
N ARG A 62 0.19 15.83 -8.20
CA ARG A 62 -0.24 14.68 -7.39
C ARG A 62 0.80 13.55 -7.44
N TRP A 63 1.32 13.24 -8.62
CA TRP A 63 2.32 12.19 -8.79
C TRP A 63 3.59 12.47 -8.00
N GLU A 64 4.13 13.68 -8.11
CA GLU A 64 5.30 14.13 -7.32
C GLU A 64 5.03 14.11 -5.82
N ALA A 65 3.82 14.51 -5.39
CA ALA A 65 3.44 14.46 -3.98
C ALA A 65 3.39 13.04 -3.42
N LEU A 66 2.84 12.08 -4.18
CA LEU A 66 2.79 10.68 -3.78
C LEU A 66 4.17 10.02 -3.78
N LEU A 67 5.03 10.32 -4.77
CA LEU A 67 6.42 9.89 -4.78
C LEU A 67 7.18 10.40 -3.55
N LYS A 68 7.01 11.68 -3.20
CA LYS A 68 7.64 12.25 -2.01
C LYS A 68 7.11 11.62 -0.72
N ALA A 69 5.81 11.32 -0.65
CA ALA A 69 5.23 10.63 0.51
C ALA A 69 5.81 9.22 0.67
N GLU A 70 5.95 8.46 -0.42
CA GLU A 70 6.62 7.14 -0.40
C GLU A 70 8.08 7.26 0.06
N GLN A 71 8.84 8.22 -0.44
CA GLN A 71 10.22 8.46 -0.02
C GLN A 71 10.34 8.70 1.49
N ILE A 72 9.52 9.60 2.04
CA ILE A 72 9.48 9.87 3.49
C ILE A 72 9.23 8.58 4.26
N LEU A 73 8.26 7.77 3.83
CA LEU A 73 7.88 6.54 4.50
C LEU A 73 9.02 5.49 4.51
N LEU A 74 9.77 5.40 3.42
CA LEU A 74 10.92 4.51 3.30
C LEU A 74 12.15 5.04 4.08
N GLU A 75 12.38 6.35 4.08
CA GLU A 75 13.44 7.01 4.86
C GLU A 75 13.20 6.91 6.36
N ASP A 76 11.94 7.04 6.79
CA ASP A 76 11.50 6.83 8.18
C ASP A 76 11.51 5.35 8.58
N GLN A 77 11.74 4.43 7.63
CA GLN A 77 11.81 2.98 7.83
C GLN A 77 10.57 2.40 8.52
N VAL A 78 9.38 2.95 8.21
CA VAL A 78 8.10 2.52 8.80
C VAL A 78 7.81 1.07 8.47
N ILE A 79 8.18 0.66 7.25
CA ILE A 79 8.14 -0.70 6.76
C ILE A 79 9.44 -1.04 6.03
N SER A 80 9.71 -2.33 5.86
CA SER A 80 10.77 -2.83 4.99
C SER A 80 10.12 -3.65 3.87
N PRO A 81 9.89 -3.07 2.68
CA PRO A 81 9.35 -3.80 1.55
C PRO A 81 10.29 -4.94 1.14
N MET A 82 9.75 -6.15 0.98
CA MET A 82 10.56 -7.35 0.69
C MET A 82 10.49 -7.76 -0.79
N PHE A 83 9.29 -7.80 -1.35
CA PHE A 83 9.06 -8.18 -2.74
C PHE A 83 7.71 -7.65 -3.23
N GLN A 84 7.57 -7.58 -4.55
CA GLN A 84 6.28 -7.45 -5.22
C GLN A 84 5.81 -8.86 -5.62
N ASP A 85 4.57 -9.21 -5.27
CA ASP A 85 4.07 -10.57 -5.44
C ASP A 85 3.91 -10.96 -6.91
N GLY A 86 4.13 -12.24 -7.20
CA GLY A 86 4.02 -12.85 -8.52
C GLY A 86 3.64 -14.32 -8.38
N SER A 87 2.56 -14.72 -9.04
CA SER A 87 2.00 -16.07 -8.92
C SER A 87 2.34 -16.94 -10.13
N ALA A 88 2.79 -18.16 -9.88
CA ALA A 88 2.91 -19.23 -10.88
C ALA A 88 1.90 -20.33 -10.56
N TYR A 89 1.08 -20.72 -11.53
CA TYR A 89 0.05 -21.74 -11.35
C TYR A 89 -0.11 -22.62 -12.60
N LEU A 90 -0.69 -23.81 -12.40
CA LEU A 90 -1.02 -24.74 -13.47
C LEU A 90 -2.53 -24.79 -13.65
N GLU A 91 -3.00 -24.63 -14.88
CA GLU A 91 -4.40 -24.77 -15.25
C GLU A 91 -4.59 -26.03 -16.10
N LYS A 92 -5.60 -26.84 -15.77
CA LYS A 92 -5.91 -28.03 -16.58
C LYS A 92 -6.40 -27.58 -17.97
N PRO A 93 -5.98 -28.21 -19.08
CA PRO A 93 -6.32 -27.72 -20.43
C PRO A 93 -7.83 -27.63 -20.76
N HIS A 94 -8.68 -28.31 -20.01
CA HIS A 94 -10.14 -28.28 -20.19
C HIS A 94 -10.86 -27.28 -19.28
N VAL A 95 -10.17 -26.65 -18.33
CA VAL A 95 -10.71 -25.54 -17.56
C VAL A 95 -10.53 -24.28 -18.41
N GLN A 96 -11.58 -23.49 -18.56
CA GLN A 96 -11.58 -22.26 -19.34
C GLN A 96 -12.41 -21.21 -18.60
N GLY A 97 -12.17 -19.93 -18.92
CA GLY A 97 -12.97 -18.83 -18.39
C GLY A 97 -12.55 -18.34 -17.00
N ILE A 98 -11.35 -18.68 -16.54
CA ILE A 98 -10.73 -18.02 -15.38
C ILE A 98 -10.17 -16.68 -15.85
N LEU A 99 -10.63 -15.58 -15.26
CA LEU A 99 -10.15 -14.23 -15.55
C LEU A 99 -9.45 -13.67 -14.31
N PRO A 100 -8.11 -13.57 -14.30
CA PRO A 100 -7.39 -12.95 -13.20
C PRO A 100 -7.50 -11.42 -13.26
N HIS A 101 -7.55 -10.79 -12.09
CA HIS A 101 -7.54 -9.34 -11.95
C HIS A 101 -6.34 -8.87 -11.16
N ASN A 102 -5.86 -7.66 -11.46
CA ASN A 102 -4.67 -7.07 -10.83
C ASN A 102 -4.98 -6.30 -9.53
N PHE A 103 -6.25 -6.06 -9.24
CA PHE A 103 -6.74 -5.33 -8.07
C PHE A 103 -8.15 -5.83 -7.72
N ALA A 104 -8.61 -5.54 -6.50
CA ALA A 104 -9.86 -6.02 -5.94
C ALA A 104 -9.97 -7.56 -5.94
N ALA A 105 -11.02 -8.13 -6.54
CA ALA A 105 -11.27 -9.56 -6.50
C ALA A 105 -10.25 -10.33 -7.37
N GLY A 106 -9.60 -11.36 -6.82
CA GLY A 106 -8.50 -12.03 -7.52
C GLY A 106 -8.87 -12.68 -8.86
N ASN A 107 -10.02 -13.38 -8.96
CA ASN A 107 -10.46 -14.02 -10.19
C ASN A 107 -11.98 -13.88 -10.38
N SER A 108 -12.42 -13.81 -11.64
CA SER A 108 -13.79 -14.10 -12.03
C SER A 108 -13.88 -15.48 -12.68
N TYR A 109 -15.01 -16.15 -12.43
CA TYR A 109 -15.34 -17.46 -13.00
C TYR A 109 -16.59 -17.30 -13.86
N LYS A 110 -16.58 -17.90 -15.06
CA LYS A 110 -17.69 -17.86 -16.02
C LYS A 110 -18.36 -19.22 -16.17
#